data_AF-A0A4Q3CVR9-F1
#
_entry.id   AF-A0A4Q3CVR9-F1
#
_cell.length_a   1.000
_cell.length_b   1.000
_cell.length_c   1.000
_cell.angle_alpha   90.00
_cell.angle_beta   90.00
_cell.angle_gamma   90.00
#
_symmetry.space_group_name_H-M   'P 1'
#
loop_
_entity.id
_entity.type
_entity.pdbx_description
1 polymer ?
#
loop_
_entity_poly.entity_id
_entity_poly.type
_entity_poly.pdbx_seq_one_letter_code
_entity_poly.pdbx_strand_id
1 'polypeptide(L)'
;MTTKLYAIASALALTACATPEAPAQQNTQQNAPQNTSGPSSFTRAIHDQTRAERPFSDTRDFDFAQRGFIATRKDPLITTATGQPVWN
;
A
#
# COMPACT_ATOMS: atom_id res chain seq x y z
N MET A 1 -21.58 66.65 -0.66
CA MET A 1 -21.04 65.62 0.26
C MET A 1 -22.19 64.65 0.56
N THR A 2 -22.22 63.36 0.21
CA THR A 2 -21.30 62.46 -0.50
C THR A 2 -22.16 61.24 -0.87
N THR A 3 -22.40 60.98 -2.15
CA THR A 3 -23.18 59.83 -2.62
C THR A 3 -22.32 58.56 -2.54
N LYS A 4 -22.75 57.56 -1.77
CA LYS A 4 -22.24 56.18 -1.82
C LYS A 4 -23.28 55.30 -2.51
N LEU A 5 -22.86 54.51 -3.49
CA LEU A 5 -22.85 53.04 -3.43
C LEU A 5 -22.39 52.52 -4.80
N TYR A 6 -21.20 51.93 -4.82
CA TYR A 6 -20.65 51.19 -5.95
C TYR A 6 -21.29 49.81 -5.99
N ALA A 7 -21.97 49.47 -7.09
CA ALA A 7 -22.34 48.09 -7.40
C ALA A 7 -21.18 47.46 -8.20
N ILE A 8 -20.30 46.73 -7.52
CA ILE A 8 -19.29 45.90 -8.17
C ILE A 8 -19.91 44.51 -8.35
N ALA A 9 -20.30 44.19 -9.59
CA ALA A 9 -20.67 42.84 -9.98
C ALA A 9 -19.38 42.02 -10.20
N SER A 10 -18.96 41.26 -9.18
CA SER A 10 -17.87 40.30 -9.31
C SER A 10 -18.43 38.92 -9.61
N ALA A 11 -18.43 38.54 -10.90
CA ALA A 11 -18.58 37.15 -11.32
C ALA A 11 -17.19 36.49 -11.31
N LEU A 12 -16.82 35.84 -10.19
CA LEU A 12 -15.68 34.92 -10.18
C LEU A 12 -16.17 33.56 -10.67
N ALA A 13 -15.69 33.18 -11.85
CA ALA A 13 -15.88 31.87 -12.44
C ALA A 13 -15.29 30.77 -11.52
N LEU A 14 -16.10 29.77 -11.17
CA LEU A 14 -15.64 28.55 -10.55
C LEU A 14 -14.89 27.70 -11.60
N THR A 15 -13.59 27.91 -11.73
CA THR A 15 -12.71 26.95 -12.41
C THR A 15 -12.51 25.75 -11.49
N ALA A 16 -13.19 24.67 -11.85
CA ALA A 16 -13.10 23.37 -11.21
C ALA A 16 -11.64 22.89 -11.09
N CYS A 17 -11.25 22.46 -9.89
CA CYS A 17 -10.03 21.71 -9.67
C CYS A 17 -10.16 20.34 -10.35
N ALA A 18 -9.80 20.24 -11.63
CA ALA A 18 -9.49 18.96 -12.24
C ALA A 18 -8.09 18.56 -11.78
N THR A 19 -8.02 17.75 -10.72
CA THR A 19 -6.77 17.09 -10.33
C THR A 19 -6.45 16.06 -11.42
N PRO A 20 -5.30 16.15 -12.11
CA PRO A 20 -4.90 15.06 -12.99
C PRO A 20 -4.68 13.82 -12.13
N GLU A 21 -5.50 12.79 -12.35
CA GLU A 21 -5.32 11.48 -11.75
C GLU A 21 -4.01 10.89 -12.27
N ALA A 22 -3.03 10.74 -11.37
CA ALA A 22 -1.74 10.17 -11.70
C ALA A 22 -1.94 8.72 -12.20
N PRO A 23 -1.27 8.30 -13.28
CA PRO A 23 -1.40 6.94 -13.79
C PRO A 23 -1.03 5.93 -12.70
N ALA A 24 -1.88 4.90 -12.54
CA ALA A 24 -1.65 3.80 -11.61
C ALA A 24 -0.27 3.18 -11.84
N GLN A 25 0.57 3.19 -10.80
CA GLN A 25 1.91 2.60 -10.86
C GLN A 25 1.80 1.07 -10.93
N GLN A 26 2.14 0.51 -12.08
CA GLN A 26 2.25 -0.92 -12.30
C GLN A 26 3.44 -1.45 -11.49
N ASN A 27 3.15 -2.18 -10.41
CA ASN A 27 4.15 -2.82 -9.57
C ASN A 27 4.59 -4.14 -10.22
N THR A 28 5.52 -4.07 -11.19
CA THR A 28 6.27 -5.24 -11.64
C THR A 28 7.28 -5.62 -10.55
N GLN A 29 6.89 -6.55 -9.68
CA GLN A 29 7.81 -7.19 -8.72
C GLN A 29 8.82 -8.10 -9.44
N GLN A 30 9.80 -7.51 -10.12
CA GLN A 30 11.10 -8.12 -10.33
C GLN A 30 12.17 -7.03 -10.25
N ASN A 31 12.58 -6.74 -9.01
CA ASN A 31 13.87 -6.13 -8.69
C ASN A 31 14.24 -6.63 -7.29
N ALA A 32 14.62 -7.90 -7.16
CA ALA A 32 15.42 -8.29 -6.01
C ALA A 32 16.72 -7.46 -6.10
N PRO A 33 17.13 -6.71 -5.05
CA PRO A 33 18.36 -5.95 -5.14
C PRO A 33 19.52 -6.94 -5.33
N GLN A 34 20.13 -6.90 -6.52
CA GLN A 34 21.36 -7.64 -6.79
C GLN A 34 22.46 -6.95 -5.96
N ASN A 35 22.97 -7.68 -4.97
CA ASN A 35 23.81 -7.20 -3.86
C ASN A 35 23.04 -6.59 -2.66
N THR A 36 22.23 -7.41 -2.00
CA THR A 36 21.85 -7.12 -0.61
C THR A 36 22.95 -7.62 0.32
N SER A 37 23.68 -6.70 0.93
CA SER A 37 24.41 -7.05 2.15
C SER A 37 23.37 -7.46 3.21
N GLY A 38 23.69 -8.49 4.00
CA GLY A 38 22.80 -8.92 5.09
C GLY A 38 22.52 -7.78 6.08
N PRO A 39 21.53 -7.94 6.97
CA PRO A 39 21.18 -6.88 7.93
C PRO A 39 22.40 -6.43 8.72
N SER A 40 22.49 -5.14 9.05
CA SER A 40 23.56 -4.64 9.91
C SER A 40 23.46 -5.22 11.34
N SER A 41 24.51 -5.06 12.16
CA SER A 41 24.45 -5.41 13.58
C SER A 41 23.35 -4.64 14.31
N PHE A 42 23.18 -3.35 13.99
CA PHE A 42 22.10 -2.52 14.50
C PHE A 42 20.73 -3.11 14.13
N THR A 43 20.52 -3.47 12.86
CA THR A 43 19.25 -4.05 12.40
C THR A 43 18.91 -5.34 13.15
N ARG A 44 19.90 -6.22 13.34
CA ARG A 44 19.71 -7.45 14.13
C ARG A 44 19.32 -7.16 15.57
N ALA A 45 19.98 -6.21 16.22
CA ALA A 45 19.67 -5.83 17.60
C ALA A 45 18.22 -5.34 17.75
N ILE A 46 17.72 -4.55 16.81
CA ILE A 46 16.32 -4.10 16.82
C ILE A 46 15.34 -5.27 16.59
N HIS A 47 15.68 -6.23 15.72
CA HIS A 47 14.87 -7.44 15.54
C HIS A 47 14.84 -8.28 16.83
N ASP A 48 15.98 -8.44 17.49
CA ASP A 48 16.10 -9.20 18.74
C ASP A 48 15.28 -8.54 19.87
N GLN A 49 15.35 -7.21 19.98
CA GLN A 49 14.51 -6.44 20.90
C GLN A 49 13.02 -6.61 20.59
N THR A 50 12.62 -6.48 19.33
CA THR A 50 11.23 -6.67 18.92
C THR A 50 10.73 -8.07 19.26
N ARG A 51 11.58 -9.09 19.07
CA ARG A 51 11.24 -10.47 19.44
C ARG A 51 11.05 -10.65 20.95
N ALA A 52 11.84 -9.95 21.77
CA ALA A 52 11.74 -10.03 23.22
C ALA A 52 10.50 -9.28 23.78
N GLU A 53 10.09 -8.18 23.15
CA GLU A 53 9.01 -7.32 23.64
C GLU A 53 7.60 -7.79 23.23
N ARG A 54 7.49 -8.57 22.15
CA ARG A 54 6.19 -8.96 21.58
C ARG A 54 5.78 -10.36 22.05
N PRO A 55 4.47 -10.61 22.23
CA PRO A 55 3.96 -11.90 22.71
C PRO A 55 3.92 -12.94 21.57
N PHE A 56 5.05 -13.28 20.96
CA PHE A 56 5.10 -14.27 19.86
C PHE A 56 4.71 -15.70 20.28
N SER A 57 4.66 -15.98 21.59
CA SER A 57 4.09 -17.22 22.12
C SER A 57 2.57 -17.28 22.04
N ASP A 58 1.88 -16.14 21.94
CA ASP A 58 0.45 -16.07 21.66
C ASP A 58 0.22 -16.36 20.17
N THR A 59 -0.27 -17.57 19.89
CA THR A 59 -0.46 -18.08 18.53
C THR A 59 -1.94 -18.14 18.12
N ARG A 60 -2.84 -17.50 18.88
CA ARG A 60 -4.29 -17.53 18.63
C ARG A 60 -4.68 -17.08 17.22
N ASP A 61 -3.94 -16.12 16.65
CA ASP A 61 -4.18 -15.65 15.29
C ASP A 61 -3.97 -16.76 14.24
N PHE A 62 -3.04 -17.69 14.49
CA PHE A 62 -2.84 -18.85 13.62
C PHE A 62 -4.00 -19.83 13.71
N ASP A 63 -4.53 -20.08 14.91
CA ASP A 63 -5.73 -20.92 15.10
C ASP A 63 -6.93 -20.32 14.37
N PHE A 64 -7.11 -18.99 14.47
CA PHE A 64 -8.19 -18.29 13.76
C PHE A 64 -8.01 -18.32 12.25
N ALA A 65 -6.78 -18.19 11.75
CA ALA A 65 -6.49 -18.29 10.32
C ALA A 65 -6.76 -19.70 9.76
N GLN A 66 -6.56 -20.75 10.56
CA GLN A 66 -6.81 -22.15 10.16
C GLN A 66 -8.29 -22.56 10.30
N ARG A 67 -9.04 -21.93 11.20
CA ARG A 67 -10.41 -22.34 11.51
C ARG A 67 -11.33 -22.18 10.30
N GLY A 68 -11.87 -23.31 9.83
CA GLY A 68 -12.76 -23.34 8.67
C GLY A 68 -12.04 -23.35 7.32
N PHE A 69 -10.71 -23.49 7.31
CA PHE A 69 -9.94 -23.67 6.09
C PHE A 69 -10.34 -24.95 5.36
N ILE A 70 -10.63 -24.85 4.05
CA ILE A 70 -11.08 -25.98 3.23
C ILE A 70 -9.91 -26.58 2.45
N ALA A 71 -9.18 -25.77 1.69
CA ALA A 71 -8.07 -26.22 0.86
C ALA A 71 -7.15 -25.08 0.42
N THR A 72 -5.90 -25.42 0.11
CA THR A 72 -4.95 -24.58 -0.62
C THR A 72 -4.81 -25.13 -2.03
N ARG A 73 -4.65 -24.24 -3.02
CA ARG A 73 -4.37 -24.64 -4.40
C ARG A 73 -2.91 -25.10 -4.51
N LYS A 74 -2.67 -26.23 -5.18
CA LYS A 74 -1.32 -26.80 -5.39
C LYS A 74 -0.39 -25.86 -6.16
N ASP A 75 -0.96 -25.09 -7.08
CA ASP A 75 -0.27 -24.06 -7.87
C ASP A 75 -1.09 -22.77 -7.79
N PRO A 76 -0.71 -21.77 -6.98
CA PRO A 76 -1.50 -20.55 -6.72
C PRO A 76 -1.35 -19.46 -7.80
N LEU A 77 -0.72 -19.75 -8.94
CA LEU A 77 -0.60 -18.81 -10.04
C LEU A 77 -1.98 -18.45 -10.65
N ILE A 78 -2.30 -17.17 -10.75
CA ILE A 78 -3.47 -16.65 -11.49
C ILE A 78 -2.93 -15.87 -12.68
N THR A 79 -3.53 -16.04 -13.86
CA THR A 79 -3.08 -15.37 -15.09
C THR A 79 -4.17 -14.56 -15.77
N THR A 80 -3.77 -13.60 -16.60
CA THR A 80 -4.65 -12.92 -17.56
C THR A 80 -5.10 -13.90 -18.66
N ALA A 81 -6.07 -13.47 -19.48
CA ALA A 81 -6.44 -14.21 -20.70
C ALA A 81 -5.28 -14.39 -21.69
N THR A 82 -4.27 -13.52 -21.64
CA THR A 82 -3.04 -13.60 -22.46
C THR A 82 -1.92 -14.38 -21.77
N GLY A 83 -2.20 -15.03 -20.64
CA GLY A 83 -1.27 -15.90 -19.92
C GLY A 83 -0.27 -15.17 -19.01
N GLN A 84 -0.40 -13.86 -18.83
CA GLN A 84 0.51 -13.10 -17.96
C GLN A 84 0.15 -13.31 -16.48
N PRO A 85 1.13 -13.50 -15.58
CA PRO A 85 0.86 -13.64 -14.15
C PRO A 85 0.20 -12.38 -13.59
N VAL A 86 -0.89 -12.54 -12.84
CA VAL A 86 -1.53 -11.45 -12.06
C VAL A 86 -1.37 -11.66 -10.56
N TRP A 87 -1.21 -12.91 -10.13
CA TRP A 87 -0.99 -13.27 -8.73
C TRP A 87 -0.17 -14.55 -8.65
N ASN A 88 0.81 -14.58 -7.76
CA ASN A 88 1.59 -15.76 -7.41
C ASN A 88 1.94 -15.71 -5.92
#